data_AF-A0A819RB64-F1
#
_entry.id   AF-A0A819RB64-F1
#
_cell.length_a   1.000
_cell.length_b   1.000
_cell.length_c   1.000
_cell.angle_alpha   90.00
_cell.angle_beta   90.00
_cell.angle_gamma   90.00
#
_symmetry.space_group_name_H-M   'P 1'
#
loop_
_entity.id
_entity.type
_entity.pdbx_description
1 polymer ?
#
loop_
_entity_poly.entity_id
_entity_poly.type
_entity_poly.pdbx_seq_one_letter_code
_entity_poly.pdbx_strand_id
1 'polypeptide(L)'
;MILHEGYIYTVERTTKTKSIFRCKNRDCKGKCHANLSMDAFLSLPTSHCHAPQPDRVPAIKLKNEIKARATTTDESTSTIIHSALRTYPLSAAGQLPKMNHLC
;
A
#
# COMPACT_ATOMS: atom_id res chain seq x y z
N MET A 1 2.46 4.80 2.57
CA MET A 1 1.13 4.17 2.75
C MET A 1 1.34 2.84 3.45
N ILE A 2 0.46 2.43 4.35
CA ILE A 2 0.61 1.19 5.12
C ILE A 2 -0.58 0.26 4.91
N LEU A 3 -0.34 -1.03 5.10
CA LEU A 3 -1.30 -2.11 4.90
C LEU A 3 -1.39 -2.91 6.20
N HIS A 4 -2.60 -3.09 6.74
CA HIS A 4 -2.79 -3.83 7.98
C HIS A 4 -4.18 -4.46 8.00
N GLU A 5 -4.27 -5.76 8.29
CA GLU A 5 -5.53 -6.53 8.33
C GLU A 5 -6.40 -6.35 7.06
N GLY A 6 -5.78 -6.23 5.90
CA GLY A 6 -6.48 -6.00 4.62
C GLY A 6 -7.03 -4.57 4.43
N TYR A 7 -6.82 -3.67 5.39
CA TYR A 7 -7.11 -2.24 5.27
C TYR A 7 -5.90 -1.46 4.74
N ILE A 8 -6.18 -0.38 4.03
CA ILE A 8 -5.18 0.48 3.42
C ILE A 8 -5.24 1.83 4.10
N TYR A 9 -4.11 2.30 4.61
CA TYR A 9 -4.01 3.60 5.26
C TYR A 9 -3.02 4.52 4.56
N THR A 10 -3.35 5.81 4.58
CA THR A 10 -2.51 6.92 4.12
C THR A 10 -2.05 7.73 5.32
N VAL A 11 -0.85 8.32 5.21
CA VAL A 11 -0.33 9.20 6.26
C VAL A 11 -1.26 10.41 6.37
N GLU A 12 -1.82 10.64 7.54
CA GLU A 12 -2.59 11.85 7.85
C GLU A 12 -1.66 12.89 8.47
N ARG A 13 -0.81 12.48 9.42
CA ARG A 13 0.10 13.38 10.12
C ARG A 13 1.31 12.62 10.66
N THR A 14 2.50 13.20 10.56
CA THR A 14 3.69 12.71 11.27
C THR A 14 4.06 13.71 12.36
N THR A 15 4.22 13.23 13.59
CA THR A 15 4.71 14.02 14.73
C THR A 15 6.15 13.65 15.04
N LYS A 16 6.76 14.27 16.06
CA LYS A 16 8.11 13.91 16.53
C LYS A 16 8.21 12.51 17.14
N THR A 17 7.09 11.86 17.44
CA THR A 17 7.06 10.59 18.18
C THR A 17 6.30 9.48 17.45
N LYS A 18 5.37 9.84 16.56
CA LYS A 18 4.51 8.86 15.89
C LYS A 18 4.02 9.34 14.53
N SER A 19 3.64 8.39 13.69
CA SER A 19 2.88 8.64 12.48
C SER A 19 1.43 8.22 12.68
N ILE A 20 0.52 9.14 12.39
CA ILE A 20 -0.92 8.96 12.39
C ILE A 20 -1.35 8.69 10.96
N PHE A 21 -2.04 7.58 10.76
CA PHE A 21 -2.57 7.18 9.47
C PHE A 21 -4.08 7.09 9.53
N ARG A 22 -4.72 7.40 8.41
CA ARG A 22 -6.16 7.31 8.21
C ARG A 22 -6.44 6.30 7.11
N CYS A 23 -7.56 5.59 7.21
CA CYS A 23 -8.07 4.74 6.16
C CYS A 23 -8.15 5.52 4.84
N LYS A 24 -7.73 4.88 3.75
CA LYS A 24 -7.75 5.48 2.41
C LYS A 24 -9.17 5.76 1.91
N ASN A 25 -10.16 5.02 2.40
CA ASN A 25 -11.56 5.26 2.05
C ASN A 25 -12.04 6.58 2.67
N ARG A 26 -12.52 7.53 1.84
CA ARG A 26 -12.91 8.88 2.25
C ARG A 26 -14.03 8.87 3.29
N ASP A 27 -14.97 7.94 3.18
CA ASP A 27 -16.12 7.86 4.09
C ASP A 27 -15.80 7.08 5.36
N CYS A 28 -14.59 6.50 5.43
CA CYS A 28 -14.12 5.76 6.60
C CYS A 28 -13.32 6.66 7.56
N LYS A 29 -13.64 6.54 8.85
CA LYS A 29 -12.94 7.21 9.95
C LYS A 29 -11.91 6.31 10.64
N GLY A 30 -11.61 5.15 10.06
CA GLY A 30 -10.57 4.24 10.54
C GLY A 30 -9.21 4.95 10.63
N LYS A 31 -8.52 4.82 11.76
CA LYS A 31 -7.21 5.39 12.03
C LYS A 31 -6.30 4.35 12.65
N CYS A 32 -5.00 4.52 12.46
CA CYS A 32 -4.00 3.76 13.18
C CYS A 32 -2.77 4.63 13.47
N HIS A 33 -2.10 4.36 14.58
CA HIS A 33 -0.91 5.08 14.99
C HIS A 33 0.26 4.10 15.00
N ALA A 34 1.35 4.46 14.31
CA ALA A 34 2.59 3.70 14.36
C ALA A 34 3.73 4.58 14.89
N ASN A 35 4.79 3.93 15.37
CA ASN A 35 6.04 4.61 15.68
C ASN A 35 6.68 5.22 14.40
N LEU A 36 7.73 6.03 14.58
CA LEU A 36 8.40 6.68 13.43
C LEU A 36 9.03 5.70 12.45
N SER A 37 9.49 4.54 12.93
CA SER A 37 10.04 3.50 12.08
C SER A 37 8.97 2.68 11.35
N MET A 38 7.69 2.90 11.67
CA MET A 38 6.54 2.17 11.12
C MET A 38 6.55 0.66 11.37
N ASP A 39 7.37 0.19 12.32
CA ASP A 39 7.52 -1.24 12.65
C ASP A 39 6.47 -1.73 13.64
N ALA A 40 5.93 -0.83 14.47
CA ALA A 40 4.98 -1.19 15.53
C ALA A 40 3.82 -0.20 15.61
N PHE A 41 2.60 -0.75 15.76
CA PHE A 41 1.43 0.04 16.10
C PHE A 41 1.47 0.44 17.57
N LEU A 42 1.35 1.74 17.83
CA LEU A 42 1.33 2.30 19.18
C LEU A 42 -0.05 2.16 19.84
N SER A 43 -1.09 1.88 19.05
CA SER A 43 -2.45 1.66 19.53
C SER A 43 -3.20 0.75 18.57
N LEU A 44 -4.20 0.03 19.07
CA LEU A 44 -5.10 -0.76 18.23
C LEU A 44 -5.75 0.15 17.17
N PRO A 45 -5.80 -0.25 15.89
CA PRO A 45 -6.51 0.48 14.87
C PRO A 45 -8.00 0.64 15.22
N THR A 46 -8.58 1.79 14.88
CA THR A 46 -10.01 2.00 15.09
C THR A 46 -10.84 1.22 14.08
N SER A 47 -12.10 0.95 14.44
CA SER A 47 -13.06 0.22 13.60
C SER A 47 -13.32 0.93 12.26
N HIS A 48 -13.61 0.14 11.23
CA HIS A 48 -13.97 0.63 9.89
C HIS A 48 -15.46 0.43 9.62
N CYS A 49 -16.02 1.26 8.74
CA CYS A 49 -17.39 1.14 8.25
C CYS A 49 -17.52 0.29 6.98
N HIS A 50 -16.46 -0.44 6.61
CA HIS A 50 -16.42 -1.28 5.41
C HIS A 50 -15.57 -2.51 5.67
N ALA A 51 -15.79 -3.54 4.85
CA ALA A 51 -14.98 -4.75 4.88
C ALA A 51 -13.52 -4.49 4.46
N PRO A 52 -12.57 -5.34 4.89
CA PRO A 52 -11.19 -5.31 4.40
C PRO A 52 -11.13 -5.63 2.91
N GLN A 53 -10.04 -5.23 2.25
CA GLN A 53 -9.85 -5.39 0.80
C GLN A 53 -8.55 -6.16 0.49
N PRO A 54 -8.46 -7.44 0.88
CA PRO A 54 -7.23 -8.23 0.75
C PRO A 54 -6.75 -8.34 -0.70
N ASP A 55 -7.66 -8.40 -1.68
CA ASP A 55 -7.30 -8.50 -3.10
C ASP A 55 -6.49 -7.30 -3.61
N ARG A 56 -6.67 -6.13 -3.00
CA ARG A 56 -5.93 -4.90 -3.36
C ARG A 56 -4.53 -4.86 -2.76
N VAL A 57 -4.25 -5.67 -1.74
CA VAL A 57 -2.97 -5.69 -1.03
C VAL A 57 -1.81 -6.05 -1.97
N PRO A 58 -1.88 -7.12 -2.79
CA PRO A 58 -0.82 -7.44 -3.75
C PRO A 58 -0.53 -6.32 -4.74
N ALA A 59 -1.55 -5.71 -5.35
CA ALA A 59 -1.37 -4.63 -6.33
C ALA A 59 -0.64 -3.41 -5.72
N ILE A 60 -0.96 -3.09 -4.46
CA ILE A 60 -0.31 -1.99 -3.75
C ILE A 60 1.15 -2.33 -3.41
N LYS A 61 1.41 -3.55 -2.91
CA LYS A 61 2.78 -4.01 -2.61
C LYS A 61 3.64 -3.97 -3.87
N LEU A 62 3.14 -4.53 -4.98
CA LEU A 62 3.79 -4.51 -6.28
C LEU A 62 4.14 -3.07 -6.71
N LYS A 63 3.17 -2.16 -6.65
CA LYS A 63 3.41 -0.75 -7.00
C LYS A 63 4.47 -0.09 -6.12
N ASN A 64 4.46 -0.36 -4.81
CA ASN A 64 5.45 0.21 -3.90
C ASN A 64 6.85 -0.37 -4.15
N GLU A 65 6.95 -1.66 -4.46
CA GLU A 65 8.20 -2.33 -4.82
C GLU A 65 8.78 -1.77 -6.12
N ILE A 66 7.96 -1.65 -7.18
CA ILE A 66 8.38 -1.06 -8.47
C ILE A 66 8.91 0.37 -8.25
N LYS A 67 8.19 1.19 -7.46
CA LYS A 67 8.63 2.56 -7.14
C LYS A 67 9.94 2.59 -6.37
N ALA A 68 10.10 1.70 -5.38
CA ALA A 68 11.33 1.61 -4.61
C ALA A 68 12.51 1.23 -5.52
N ARG A 69 12.38 0.15 -6.30
CA ARG A 69 13.42 -0.31 -7.23
C ARG A 69 13.78 0.74 -8.29
N ALA A 70 12.79 1.42 -8.86
CA ALA A 70 13.02 2.48 -9.83
C ALA A 70 13.77 3.69 -9.24
N THR A 71 13.79 3.85 -7.91
CA THR A 71 14.52 4.94 -7.24
C THR A 71 15.90 4.49 -6.75
N THR A 72 16.06 3.20 -6.40
CA THR A 72 17.27 2.68 -5.75
C THR A 72 18.21 1.92 -6.67
N THR A 73 17.79 1.60 -7.89
CA THR A 73 18.56 0.77 -8.84
C THR A 73 18.63 1.45 -10.20
N ASP A 74 19.65 1.10 -10.99
CA ASP A 74 19.81 1.54 -12.38
C ASP A 74 19.18 0.54 -13.38
N GLU A 75 18.33 -0.38 -12.89
CA GLU A 75 17.64 -1.34 -13.76
C GLU A 75 16.69 -0.60 -14.71
N SER A 76 16.61 -1.06 -15.96
CA SER A 76 15.65 -0.50 -16.90
C SER A 76 14.21 -0.71 -16.42
N THR A 77 13.33 0.26 -16.68
CA THR A 77 11.92 0.20 -16.27
C THR A 77 11.23 -1.08 -16.73
N SER A 78 11.54 -1.54 -17.94
CA SER A 78 11.00 -2.80 -18.48
C SER A 78 11.39 -4.00 -17.62
N THR A 79 12.67 -4.10 -17.24
CA THR A 79 13.18 -5.19 -16.38
C THR A 79 12.50 -5.19 -15.02
N ILE A 80 12.38 -4.01 -14.40
CA ILE A 80 11.70 -3.87 -13.10
C ILE A 80 10.26 -4.39 -13.20
N ILE A 81 9.51 -3.94 -14.21
CA ILE A 81 8.10 -4.32 -14.40
C ILE A 81 7.97 -5.82 -14.70
N HIS A 82 8.75 -6.37 -15.64
CA HIS A 82 8.68 -7.79 -16.01
C HIS A 82 9.01 -8.70 -14.83
N SER A 83 10.05 -8.36 -14.07
CA SER A 83 10.44 -9.09 -12.86
C SER A 83 9.32 -9.04 -11.80
N ALA A 84 8.77 -7.86 -11.55
CA ALA A 84 7.71 -7.67 -10.55
C ALA A 84 6.43 -8.43 -10.91
N LEU A 85 6.02 -8.41 -12.19
CA LEU A 85 4.80 -9.08 -12.65
C LEU A 85 4.92 -10.61 -12.62
N ARG A 86 6.14 -11.17 -12.77
CA ARG A 86 6.36 -12.62 -12.76
C ARG A 86 6.03 -13.26 -11.40
N THR A 87 6.18 -12.53 -10.31
CA THR A 87 5.88 -12.99 -8.95
C THR A 87 4.48 -12.59 -8.47
N TYR A 88 3.69 -11.93 -9.33
CA TYR A 88 2.37 -11.44 -8.97
C TYR A 88 1.34 -12.58 -8.90
N PRO A 89 0.52 -12.67 -7.83
CA PRO A 89 -0.43 -13.76 -7.66
C PRO A 89 -1.58 -13.67 -8.67
N LEU A 90 -1.88 -14.80 -9.33
CA LEU A 90 -2.96 -14.91 -10.31
C LEU A 90 -4.34 -14.57 -9.73
N SER A 91 -4.58 -14.89 -8.46
CA SER A 91 -5.81 -14.55 -7.76
C SER A 91 -6.06 -13.05 -7.65
N ALA A 92 -5.01 -12.22 -7.71
CA ALA A 92 -5.12 -10.77 -7.66
C ALA A 92 -4.98 -10.10 -9.04
N ALA A 93 -4.83 -10.86 -10.13
CA ALA A 93 -4.58 -10.35 -11.49
C ALA A 93 -5.61 -9.28 -11.92
N GLY A 94 -6.86 -9.41 -11.49
CA GLY A 94 -7.92 -8.43 -11.78
C GLY A 94 -7.72 -7.05 -11.15
N GLN A 95 -6.77 -6.88 -10.22
CA GLN A 95 -6.44 -5.60 -9.58
C GLN A 95 -5.28 -4.86 -10.25
N LEU A 96 -4.68 -5.43 -11.30
CA LEU A 96 -3.64 -4.75 -12.07
C LEU A 96 -4.23 -3.51 -12.78
N PRO A 97 -3.42 -2.46 -12.99
CA PRO A 97 -3.87 -1.29 -13.74
C PRO A 97 -4.36 -1.71 -15.14
N LYS A 98 -5.54 -1.24 -15.53
CA LYS A 98 -6.02 -1.43 -16.90
C LYS A 98 -5.12 -0.65 -17.85
N MET A 99 -4.74 -1.28 -18.95
CA MET A 99 -3.80 -0.74 -19.95
C MET A 99 -4.33 0.53 -20.66
N ASN A 100 -5.62 0.82 -20.52
CA ASN A 100 -6.34 1.89 -21.21
C ASN A 100 -6.00 3.33 -20.76
N HIS A 101 -5.00 3.52 -19.89
CA HIS A 101 -4.56 4.84 -19.42
C HIS A 101 -3.14 5.23 -19.90
N LEU A 102 -2.59 4.50 -20.87
CA LEU A 102 -1.23 4.68 -21.40
C LEU A 102 -1.21 5.05 -22.90
N CYS A 103 -2.33 5.55 -23.44
CA CYS A 103 -2.42 6.04 -24.83
C CYS A 103 -2.58 7.56 -24.83
#